data_AF-A0A428P4G0-F1
#
_entry.id   AF-A0A428P4G0-F1
#
_cell.length_a   1.000
_cell.length_b   1.000
_cell.length_c   1.000
_cell.angle_alpha   90.00
_cell.angle_beta   90.00
_cell.angle_gamma   90.00
#
_symmetry.space_group_name_H-M   'P 1'
#
loop_
_entity.id
_entity.type
_entity.pdbx_description
1 polymer ?
#
loop_
_entity_poly.entity_id
_entity_poly.type
_entity_poly.pdbx_seq_one_letter_code
_entity_poly.pdbx_strand_id
1 'polypeptide(L)'
;MAVGKHTQGPKRDRSNENFKKKWSTLKKNGLNIHQTYDAEVYICIRRRGEKYEFKSTERALPLSDKEKVSTCLNGRRIATDRAR
;
A
#
# COMPACT_ATOMS: atom_id res chain seq x y z
N MET A 1 25.43 -17.12 -34.72
CA MET A 1 25.77 -16.80 -33.31
C MET A 1 24.55 -16.14 -32.68
N ALA A 2 23.74 -16.89 -31.94
CA ALA A 2 22.54 -16.35 -31.27
C ALA A 2 22.96 -15.75 -29.92
N VAL A 3 22.91 -14.41 -29.80
CA VAL A 3 23.12 -13.71 -28.53
C VAL A 3 21.88 -13.94 -27.66
N GLY A 4 22.03 -14.75 -26.61
CA GLY A 4 20.98 -15.05 -25.65
C GLY A 4 20.36 -13.76 -25.12
N LYS A 5 19.04 -13.62 -25.29
CA LYS A 5 18.25 -12.58 -24.65
C LYS A 5 18.26 -12.87 -23.15
N HIS A 6 19.25 -12.36 -22.43
CA HIS A 6 19.16 -12.24 -20.99
C HIS A 6 18.01 -11.27 -20.70
N THR A 7 16.86 -11.82 -20.33
CA THR A 7 15.78 -11.08 -19.68
C THR A 7 16.36 -10.55 -18.37
N GLN A 8 17.01 -9.38 -18.42
CA GLN A 8 17.51 -8.72 -17.23
C GLN A 8 16.29 -8.37 -16.40
N GLY A 9 16.03 -9.18 -15.36
CA GLY A 9 15.07 -8.84 -14.33
C GLY A 9 15.34 -7.42 -13.84
N PRO A 10 14.30 -6.70 -13.35
CA PRO A 10 14.44 -5.31 -13.00
C PRO A 10 15.66 -5.09 -12.09
N LYS A 11 16.59 -4.23 -12.55
CA LYS A 11 17.83 -3.89 -11.81
C LYS A 11 17.47 -3.57 -10.36
N ARG A 12 18.13 -4.24 -9.40
CA ARG A 12 17.97 -3.96 -7.97
C ARG A 12 18.16 -2.46 -7.73
N ASP A 13 17.21 -1.84 -7.02
CA ASP A 13 17.20 -0.41 -6.70
C ASP A 13 18.28 -0.06 -5.66
N ARG A 14 19.52 0.12 -6.14
CA ARG A 14 20.68 0.43 -5.30
C ARG A 14 20.60 1.86 -4.75
N SER A 15 20.06 2.82 -5.51
CA SER A 15 19.98 4.26 -5.18
C SER A 15 18.73 4.67 -4.40
N ASN A 16 17.78 3.76 -4.16
CA ASN A 16 16.47 4.06 -3.54
C ASN A 16 15.56 4.96 -4.40
N GLU A 17 15.96 5.28 -5.62
CA GLU A 17 15.25 6.22 -6.49
C GLU A 17 13.95 5.60 -7.01
N ASN A 18 13.98 4.31 -7.36
CA ASN A 18 12.77 3.62 -7.82
C ASN A 18 11.74 3.52 -6.69
N PHE A 19 12.19 3.24 -5.47
CA PHE A 19 11.32 3.26 -4.30
C PHE A 19 10.70 4.65 -4.07
N LYS A 20 11.50 5.72 -4.11
CA LYS A 20 10.98 7.10 -3.97
C LYS A 20 9.95 7.45 -5.05
N LYS A 21 10.17 7.02 -6.30
CA LYS A 21 9.19 7.17 -7.39
C LYS A 21 7.88 6.44 -7.08
N LYS A 22 7.96 5.17 -6.67
CA LYS A 22 6.78 4.37 -6.28
C LYS A 22 6.06 4.96 -5.06
N TRP A 23 6.81 5.44 -4.07
CA TRP A 23 6.26 6.13 -2.91
C TRP A 23 5.49 7.38 -3.30
N SER A 24 6.04 8.22 -4.18
CA SER A 24 5.36 9.41 -4.70
C SER A 24 4.06 9.06 -5.44
N THR A 25 4.08 8.04 -6.31
CA THR A 25 2.87 7.53 -6.98
C THR A 25 1.83 7.04 -5.98
N LEU A 26 2.24 6.30 -4.95
CA LEU A 26 1.34 5.77 -3.94
C LEU A 26 0.65 6.88 -3.15
N LYS A 27 1.37 7.95 -2.79
CA LYS A 27 0.76 9.14 -2.15
C LYS A 27 -0.28 9.81 -3.03
N LYS A 28 0.00 9.99 -4.33
CA LYS A 28 -0.97 10.55 -5.28
C LYS A 28 -2.23 9.70 -5.36
N ASN A 29 -2.08 8.38 -5.45
CA ASN A 29 -3.23 7.47 -5.48
C ASN A 29 -4.04 7.54 -4.17
N GLY A 30 -3.36 7.59 -3.02
CA GLY A 30 -4.03 7.76 -1.72
C GLY A 30 -4.82 9.07 -1.64
N LEU A 31 -4.27 10.17 -2.17
CA LEU A 31 -4.99 11.44 -2.25
C LEU A 31 -6.19 11.37 -3.19
N ASN A 32 -6.04 10.74 -4.36
CA ASN A 32 -7.13 10.59 -5.33
C ASN A 32 -8.30 9.79 -4.73
N ILE A 33 -8.01 8.72 -3.96
CA ILE A 33 -9.04 7.94 -3.28
C ILE A 33 -9.81 8.81 -2.28
N HIS A 34 -9.11 9.61 -1.49
CA HIS A 34 -9.75 10.55 -0.57
C HIS A 34 -10.64 11.55 -1.31
N GLN A 35 -10.13 12.20 -2.37
CA GLN A 35 -10.89 13.21 -3.11
C GLN A 35 -12.08 12.64 -3.87
N THR A 36 -12.00 11.39 -4.35
CA THR A 36 -13.05 10.78 -5.18
C THR A 36 -14.13 10.10 -4.35
N TYR A 37 -13.75 9.52 -3.21
CA TYR A 37 -14.63 8.64 -2.42
C TYR A 37 -14.84 9.12 -0.98
N ASP A 38 -14.33 10.29 -0.62
CA ASP A 38 -14.32 10.84 0.75
C ASP A 38 -13.77 9.86 1.80
N ALA A 39 -12.82 9.01 1.37
CA ALA A 39 -12.22 8.01 2.23
C ALA A 39 -11.01 8.58 2.99
N GLU A 40 -10.87 8.22 4.27
CA GLU A 40 -9.64 8.47 5.01
C GLU A 40 -8.57 7.42 4.67
N VAL A 41 -7.40 7.87 4.27
CA VAL A 41 -6.31 7.01 3.80
C VAL A 41 -5.06 7.24 4.65
N TYR A 42 -4.62 6.19 5.33
CA TYR A 42 -3.34 6.13 6.03
C TYR A 42 -2.44 5.08 5.37
N ILE A 43 -1.21 5.47 5.01
CA ILE A 43 -0.21 4.58 4.42
C ILE A 43 1.09 4.68 5.23
N CYS A 44 1.60 3.54 5.68
CA CYS A 44 2.86 3.43 6.39
C CYS A 44 3.75 2.38 5.72
N ILE A 45 4.97 2.78 5.36
CA ILE A 45 5.99 1.88 4.83
C ILE A 45 7.24 1.99 5.70
N ARG A 46 7.80 0.84 6.08
CA ARG A 46 9.11 0.74 6.72
C ARG A 46 10.10 0.12 5.76
N ARG A 47 11.25 0.78 5.55
CA ARG A 47 12.31 0.29 4.66
C ARG A 47 13.68 0.74 5.19
N ARG A 48 14.58 -0.22 5.41
CA ARG A 48 15.97 0.05 5.86
C ARG A 48 16.05 0.96 7.10
N GLY A 49 15.17 0.75 8.07
CA GLY A 49 15.12 1.56 9.30
C GLY A 49 14.40 2.91 9.15
N GLU A 50 14.07 3.33 7.93
CA GLU A 50 13.31 4.55 7.67
C GLU A 50 11.80 4.26 7.63
N LYS A 51 11.01 5.23 8.11
CA LYS A 51 9.56 5.22 8.08
C LYS A 51 9.04 6.27 7.11
N TYR A 52 8.16 5.85 6.22
CA TYR A 52 7.50 6.70 5.22
C TYR A 52 6.01 6.71 5.53
N GLU A 53 5.45 7.88 5.79
CA GLU A 53 4.04 8.05 6.15
C GLU A 53 3.32 9.00 5.22
N PHE A 54 2.09 8.66 4.92
CA PHE A 54 1.14 9.51 4.22
C PHE A 54 -0.22 9.41 4.90
N LYS A 55 -0.85 10.57 5.06
CA LYS A 55 -2.21 10.72 5.53
C LYS A 55 -2.96 11.57 4.52
N SER A 56 -4.18 11.19 4.14
CA SER A 56 -5.02 12.04 3.29
C SER A 56 -5.53 13.27 4.04
N THR A 57 -5.75 13.14 5.35
CA THR A 57 -6.13 14.22 6.27
C THR A 57 -5.31 14.10 7.56
N GLU A 58 -5.21 15.15 8.36
CA GLU A 58 -4.52 15.07 9.67
C GLU A 58 -5.14 14.03 10.62
N ARG A 59 -6.44 13.75 10.42
CA ARG A 59 -7.25 12.82 11.20
C ARG A 59 -7.15 11.37 10.72
N ALA A 60 -6.68 11.14 9.48
CA ALA A 60 -6.48 9.80 8.95
C ALA A 60 -5.38 9.08 9.75
N LEU A 61 -5.83 8.25 10.71
CA LEU A 61 -4.99 7.48 11.60
C LEU A 61 -5.08 5.99 11.24
N PRO A 62 -4.05 5.20 11.57
CA PRO A 62 -4.20 3.75 11.53
C PRO A 62 -5.37 3.35 12.42
N LEU A 63 -6.15 2.36 11.96
CA LEU A 63 -7.26 1.80 12.74
C LEU A 63 -6.80 1.51 14.18
N SER A 64 -7.64 1.91 15.13
CA SER A 64 -7.46 1.53 16.52
C SER A 64 -7.55 0.00 16.67
N ASP A 65 -7.02 -0.54 17.76
CA ASP A 65 -7.08 -1.99 17.99
C ASP A 65 -8.52 -2.49 18.13
N LYS A 66 -9.45 -1.64 18.59
CA LYS A 66 -10.89 -1.95 18.63
C LYS A 66 -11.49 -2.10 17.23
N GLU A 67 -11.12 -1.23 16.29
CA GLU A 67 -11.59 -1.27 14.90
C GLU A 67 -10.97 -2.42 14.10
N LYS A 68 -9.72 -2.81 14.43
CA LYS A 68 -9.08 -4.00 13.85
C LYS A 68 -9.82 -5.28 14.24
N VAL A 69 -10.31 -5.38 15.47
CA VAL A 69 -11.02 -6.58 15.95
C VAL A 69 -12.39 -6.72 15.28
N SER A 70 -13.14 -5.61 15.13
CA SER A 70 -14.47 -5.63 14.49
C SER A 70 -14.43 -5.95 12.99
N THR A 71 -13.41 -5.48 12.28
CA THR A 71 -13.19 -5.81 10.86
C THR A 71 -12.78 -7.26 10.63
N CYS A 72 -11.93 -7.84 11.51
CA CYS A 72 -11.54 -9.25 11.44
C CYS A 72 -12.73 -10.23 11.58
N LEU A 73 -13.74 -9.87 12.38
CA LEU A 73 -14.92 -10.71 12.59
C LEU A 73 -15.88 -10.70 11.39
N ASN A 74 -16.01 -9.57 10.70
CA ASN A 74 -16.84 -9.45 9.49
C ASN A 74 -16.18 -10.07 8.24
N GLY A 75 -14.84 -10.07 8.14
CA GLY A 75 -14.12 -10.74 7.05
C GLY A 75 -14.26 -12.27 7.04
N ARG A 76 -14.48 -12.90 8.21
CA ARG A 76 -14.73 -14.34 8.32
C ARG A 76 -16.09 -14.77 7.76
N ARG A 77 -17.10 -13.89 7.76
CA ARG A 77 -18.43 -14.20 7.19
C ARG A 77 -18.41 -14.25 5.66
N ILE A 78 -17.60 -13.42 5.00
CA ILE A 78 -17.53 -13.37 3.53
C ILE A 78 -16.88 -14.65 2.96
N ALA A 79 -15.96 -15.27 3.69
CA ALA A 79 -15.33 -16.52 3.27
C ALA A 79 -16.27 -17.74 3.33
N THR A 80 -17.31 -17.70 4.17
CA THR A 80 -18.25 -18.82 4.35
C THR A 80 -19.49 -18.75 3.45
N ASP A 81 -19.77 -17.62 2.82
CA ASP A 81 -20.97 -17.42 1.99
C ASP A 81 -20.75 -17.67 0.48
N ARG A 82 -19.52 -18.02 0.06
CA ARG A 82 -19.20 -18.42 -1.33
C ARG A 82 -19.34 -19.92 -1.60
N ALA A 83 -19.93 -20.66 -0.66
CA ALA A 83 -20.22 -22.08 -0.78
C ALA A 83 -21.73 -22.31 -0.61
N ARG A 84 -22.54 -21.75 -1.51
CA ARG A 84 -23.92 -22.20 -1.74
C ARG A 84 -24.37 -21.88 -3.15
#